data_AF-A0AAD1AZX6-F1
#
_entry.id   AF-A0AAD1AZX6-F1
#
_cell.length_a   1.000
_cell.length_b   1.000
_cell.length_c   1.000
_cell.angle_alpha   90.00
_cell.angle_beta   90.00
_cell.angle_gamma   90.00
#
_symmetry.space_group_name_H-M   'P 1'
#
loop_
_entity.id
_entity.type
_entity.pdbx_description
1 polymer ?
#
loop_
_entity_poly.entity_id
_entity_poly.type
_entity_poly.pdbx_seq_one_letter_code
_entity_poly.pdbx_strand_id
1 'polypeptide(L)'
;MSRQANSDSDAMLSHCMIEVATDVYLAGADPAHPYASPITQDFTGLPPLLFTVSSEECLRDDAYAAAHCARQAGVPVQLLERKDMPHVWPVFTFLLPEAKQDLPTIVRFLRKYLATTDAHEEAFHTANESDTTIPEISS
;
A
#
# COMPACT_ATOMS: atom_id res chain seq x y z
N MET A 1 -11.62 -17.85 -0.33
CA MET A 1 -10.81 -16.64 -0.56
C MET A 1 -11.39 -15.90 -1.75
N SER A 2 -11.44 -14.57 -1.68
CA SER A 2 -12.01 -13.69 -2.71
C SER A 2 -11.40 -13.92 -4.09
N ARG A 3 -10.13 -14.31 -4.18
CA ARG A 3 -9.44 -14.56 -5.46
C ARG A 3 -10.17 -15.55 -6.36
N GLN A 4 -10.67 -16.66 -5.81
CA GLN A 4 -11.51 -17.60 -6.59
C GLN A 4 -12.96 -17.13 -6.65
N ALA A 5 -13.53 -16.72 -5.52
CA ALA A 5 -14.96 -16.43 -5.41
C ALA A 5 -15.41 -15.24 -6.28
N ASN A 6 -14.53 -14.26 -6.47
CA ASN A 6 -14.80 -13.05 -7.23
C ASN A 6 -14.20 -13.09 -8.65
N SER A 7 -13.59 -14.20 -9.07
CA SER A 7 -12.89 -14.29 -10.37
C SER A 7 -13.75 -13.94 -11.58
N ASP A 8 -15.06 -14.20 -11.50
CA ASP A 8 -16.00 -13.93 -12.58
C ASP A 8 -16.72 -12.57 -12.43
N SER A 9 -16.64 -11.97 -11.24
CA SER A 9 -17.34 -10.71 -10.90
C SER A 9 -16.41 -9.49 -10.96
N ASP A 10 -15.11 -9.70 -10.77
CA ASP A 10 -14.11 -8.65 -10.87
C ASP A 10 -13.95 -8.24 -12.34
N ALA A 11 -14.20 -6.97 -12.64
CA ALA A 11 -14.18 -6.42 -14.00
C ALA A 11 -12.77 -6.23 -14.57
N MET A 12 -11.71 -6.36 -13.74
CA MET A 12 -10.33 -6.07 -14.13
C MET A 12 -9.36 -7.21 -13.84
N LEU A 13 -9.56 -7.93 -12.74
CA LEU A 13 -8.72 -9.06 -12.36
C LEU A 13 -9.49 -10.36 -12.53
N SER A 14 -8.76 -11.46 -12.67
CA SER A 14 -9.30 -12.80 -12.54
C SER A 14 -8.31 -13.65 -11.75
N HIS A 15 -8.77 -14.77 -11.21
CA HIS A 15 -7.91 -15.69 -10.48
C HIS A 15 -6.70 -16.13 -11.33
N CYS A 16 -6.96 -16.54 -12.58
CA CYS A 16 -5.92 -16.99 -13.52
C CYS A 16 -4.89 -15.90 -13.81
N MET A 17 -5.35 -14.65 -14.01
CA MET A 17 -4.44 -13.52 -14.23
C MET A 17 -3.51 -13.28 -13.03
N ILE A 18 -4.04 -13.39 -11.80
CA ILE A 18 -3.26 -13.23 -10.58
C ILE A 18 -2.23 -14.36 -10.45
N GLU A 19 -2.60 -15.61 -10.76
CA GLU A 19 -1.67 -16.76 -10.73
C GLU A 19 -0.52 -16.56 -11.73
N VAL A 20 -0.83 -16.21 -12.98
CA VAL A 20 0.20 -15.94 -14.00
C VAL A 20 1.11 -14.80 -13.58
N ALA A 21 0.57 -13.69 -13.05
CA ALA A 21 1.37 -12.58 -12.56
C ALA A 21 2.28 -12.99 -11.39
N THR A 22 1.78 -13.85 -10.50
CA THR A 22 2.55 -14.39 -9.37
C THR A 22 3.72 -15.24 -9.86
N ASP A 23 3.47 -16.16 -10.80
CA ASP A 23 4.51 -17.04 -11.36
C ASP A 23 5.60 -16.24 -12.08
N VAL A 24 5.22 -15.23 -12.86
CA VAL A 24 6.16 -14.35 -13.57
C VAL A 24 6.98 -13.53 -12.59
N TYR A 25 6.37 -12.98 -11.54
CA TYR A 25 7.07 -12.17 -10.55
C TYR A 25 8.05 -12.99 -9.70
N LEU A 26 7.61 -14.18 -9.24
CA LEU A 26 8.44 -15.03 -8.40
C LEU A 26 9.58 -15.69 -9.18
N ALA A 27 9.36 -16.03 -10.46
CA ALA A 27 10.37 -16.71 -11.29
C ALA A 27 11.00 -17.94 -10.61
N GLY A 28 10.20 -18.68 -9.84
CA GLY A 28 10.64 -19.85 -9.05
C GLY A 28 11.13 -19.56 -7.63
N ALA A 29 11.12 -18.30 -7.20
CA ALA A 29 11.37 -17.91 -5.81
C ALA A 29 10.24 -18.36 -4.86
N ASP A 30 10.54 -18.37 -3.57
CA ASP A 30 9.58 -18.75 -2.53
C ASP A 30 8.41 -17.74 -2.46
N PRO A 31 7.14 -18.16 -2.66
CA PRO A 31 5.98 -17.28 -2.52
C PRO A 31 5.81 -16.72 -1.10
N ALA A 32 6.33 -17.41 -0.08
CA ALA A 32 6.27 -16.94 1.31
C ALA A 32 7.36 -15.91 1.65
N HIS A 33 8.21 -15.55 0.69
CA HIS A 33 9.29 -14.59 0.93
C HIS A 33 8.74 -13.24 1.43
N PRO A 34 9.29 -12.65 2.51
CA PRO A 34 8.80 -11.39 3.11
C PRO A 34 8.53 -10.24 2.14
N TYR A 35 9.42 -10.05 1.16
CA TYR A 35 9.28 -9.00 0.15
C TYR A 35 8.27 -9.31 -0.96
N ALA A 36 7.90 -10.58 -1.15
CA ALA A 36 6.84 -10.97 -2.07
C ALA A 36 5.46 -10.97 -1.39
N SER A 37 5.41 -11.45 -0.14
CA SER A 37 4.19 -11.60 0.66
C SER A 37 4.30 -10.87 2.00
N PRO A 38 4.25 -9.52 2.00
CA PRO A 38 4.46 -8.69 3.19
C PRO A 38 3.39 -8.89 4.27
N ILE A 39 2.26 -9.50 3.94
CA ILE A 39 1.17 -9.78 4.88
C ILE A 39 1.59 -10.68 6.05
N THR A 40 2.67 -11.45 5.87
CA THR A 40 3.24 -12.35 6.89
C THR A 40 4.23 -11.65 7.83
N GLN A 41 4.55 -10.38 7.57
CA GLN A 41 5.57 -9.64 8.30
C GLN A 41 4.98 -8.84 9.47
N ASP A 42 5.86 -8.33 10.33
CA ASP A 42 5.47 -7.43 11.41
C ASP A 42 5.15 -6.03 10.85
N PHE A 43 3.97 -5.53 11.17
CA PHE A 43 3.50 -4.20 10.76
C PHE A 43 3.86 -3.12 11.80
N THR A 44 4.50 -3.48 12.91
CA THR A 44 4.84 -2.56 14.00
C THR A 44 5.74 -1.43 13.50
N GLY A 45 5.39 -0.20 13.83
CA GLY A 45 6.15 0.99 13.44
C GLY A 45 5.92 1.48 12.02
N LEU A 46 5.04 0.83 11.23
CA LEU A 46 4.63 1.37 9.94
C LEU A 46 3.86 2.69 10.10
N PRO A 47 3.94 3.59 9.10
CA PRO A 47 3.13 4.78 9.08
C PRO A 47 1.64 4.42 8.96
N PRO A 48 0.72 5.37 9.27
CA PRO A 48 -0.70 5.19 9.05
C PRO A 48 -1.02 4.69 7.63
N LEU A 49 -1.88 3.69 7.52
CA LEU A 49 -2.24 3.05 6.24
C LEU A 49 -3.69 3.35 5.84
N LEU A 50 -3.88 3.61 4.55
CA LEU A 50 -5.20 3.67 3.91
C LEU A 50 -5.28 2.55 2.87
N PHE A 51 -6.25 1.66 3.02
CA PHE A 51 -6.58 0.64 2.05
C PHE A 51 -7.86 1.02 1.30
N THR A 52 -7.87 0.79 -0.01
CA THR A 52 -9.05 0.94 -0.86
C THR A 52 -9.36 -0.40 -1.50
N VAL A 53 -10.59 -0.89 -1.37
CA VAL A 53 -10.96 -2.22 -1.85
C VAL A 53 -12.39 -2.26 -2.37
N SER A 54 -12.62 -2.98 -3.48
CA SER A 54 -13.99 -3.29 -3.91
C SER A 54 -14.49 -4.61 -3.34
N SER A 55 -15.77 -4.71 -2.99
CA SER A 55 -16.36 -5.96 -2.48
C SER A 55 -16.39 -7.10 -3.50
N GLU A 56 -16.34 -6.78 -4.79
CA GLU A 56 -16.33 -7.69 -5.93
C GLU A 56 -14.92 -7.98 -6.43
N GLU A 57 -13.89 -7.48 -5.75
CA GLU A 57 -12.49 -7.61 -6.20
C GLU A 57 -11.87 -8.94 -5.79
N CYS A 58 -11.01 -9.50 -6.64
CA CYS A 58 -10.24 -10.71 -6.33
C CYS A 58 -9.32 -10.53 -5.11
N LEU A 59 -8.73 -9.34 -4.91
CA LEU A 59 -7.80 -9.04 -3.82
C LEU A 59 -8.49 -8.52 -2.55
N ARG A 60 -9.82 -8.64 -2.45
CA ARG A 60 -10.57 -8.12 -1.31
C ARG A 60 -10.08 -8.67 0.03
N ASP A 61 -9.98 -10.00 0.13
CA ASP A 61 -9.57 -10.65 1.37
C ASP A 61 -8.09 -10.32 1.71
N ASP A 62 -7.25 -10.04 0.72
CA ASP A 62 -5.86 -9.58 0.93
C ASP A 62 -5.84 -8.19 1.60
N ALA A 63 -6.66 -7.25 1.12
CA ALA A 63 -6.78 -5.92 1.72
C ALA A 63 -7.32 -5.97 3.15
N TYR A 64 -8.32 -6.82 3.41
CA TYR A 64 -8.86 -7.02 4.76
C TYR A 64 -7.85 -7.64 5.71
N ALA A 65 -7.11 -8.65 5.25
CA ALA A 65 -6.11 -9.31 6.07
C ALA A 65 -4.94 -8.37 6.37
N ALA A 66 -4.46 -7.57 5.41
CA ALA A 66 -3.44 -6.55 5.65
C ALA A 66 -3.92 -5.45 6.62
N ALA A 67 -5.15 -4.96 6.45
CA ALA A 67 -5.76 -4.01 7.38
C ALA A 67 -5.91 -4.58 8.80
N HIS A 68 -6.22 -5.87 8.92
CA HIS A 68 -6.28 -6.56 10.20
C HIS A 68 -4.89 -6.66 10.86
N CYS A 69 -3.88 -7.14 10.15
CA CYS A 69 -2.50 -7.24 10.66
C CYS A 69 -1.97 -5.87 11.13
N ALA A 70 -2.17 -4.82 10.33
CA ALA A 70 -1.77 -3.46 10.68
C ALA A 70 -2.47 -2.95 11.95
N ARG A 71 -3.78 -3.19 12.10
CA ARG A 71 -4.52 -2.83 13.32
C ARG A 71 -4.00 -3.57 14.55
N GLN A 72 -3.68 -4.86 14.43
CA GLN A 72 -3.12 -5.64 15.54
C GLN A 72 -1.74 -5.12 15.96
N ALA A 73 -0.94 -4.62 15.02
CA ALA A 73 0.34 -3.98 15.28
C ALA A 73 0.23 -2.52 15.81
N GLY A 74 -0.98 -2.03 16.10
CA GLY A 74 -1.21 -0.68 16.60
C GLY A 74 -1.09 0.43 15.56
N VAL A 75 -1.01 0.09 14.28
CA VAL A 75 -0.94 1.07 13.18
C VAL A 75 -2.31 1.69 12.95
N PRO A 76 -2.43 3.02 12.81
CA PRO A 76 -3.69 3.65 12.41
C PRO A 76 -4.08 3.22 10.99
N VAL A 77 -5.22 2.54 10.86
CA VAL A 77 -5.72 2.03 9.57
C VAL A 77 -7.07 2.64 9.23
N GLN A 78 -7.17 3.17 8.01
CA GLN A 78 -8.43 3.49 7.37
C GLN A 78 -8.68 2.50 6.21
N LEU A 79 -9.90 1.98 6.12
CA LEU A 79 -10.33 1.12 5.01
C LEU A 79 -11.50 1.80 4.32
N LEU A 80 -11.33 2.07 3.03
CA LEU A 80 -12.37 2.57 2.15
C LEU A 80 -12.84 1.41 1.28
N GLU A 81 -14.02 0.89 1.57
CA GLU A 81 -14.63 -0.20 0.82
C GLU A 81 -15.80 0.32 -0.01
N ARG A 82 -15.92 -0.15 -1.26
CA ARG A 82 -17.10 0.11 -2.08
C ARG A 82 -17.58 -1.09 -2.87
N LYS A 83 -18.89 -1.08 -3.10
CA LYS A 83 -19.58 -2.05 -3.94
C LYS A 83 -19.61 -1.61 -5.39
N ASP A 84 -19.59 -2.59 -6.29
CA ASP A 84 -19.80 -2.50 -7.73
C ASP A 84 -18.75 -1.60 -8.41
N MET A 85 -17.51 -1.63 -7.94
CA MET A 85 -16.39 -0.80 -8.41
C MET A 85 -15.27 -1.66 -9.01
N PRO A 86 -14.56 -1.19 -10.05
CA PRO A 86 -13.40 -1.92 -10.56
C PRO A 86 -12.22 -1.91 -9.58
N HIS A 87 -11.29 -2.84 -9.76
CA HIS A 87 -9.99 -2.82 -9.08
C HIS A 87 -9.33 -1.44 -9.24
N VAL A 88 -8.86 -0.85 -8.14
CA VAL A 88 -8.25 0.50 -8.10
C VAL A 88 -9.19 1.64 -8.53
N TRP A 89 -10.51 1.52 -8.34
CA TRP A 89 -11.46 2.57 -8.77
C TRP A 89 -11.10 4.04 -8.43
N PRO A 90 -10.45 4.39 -7.30
CA PRO A 90 -10.23 5.79 -6.96
C PRO A 90 -9.36 6.56 -7.97
N VAL A 91 -8.58 5.87 -8.82
CA VAL A 91 -7.79 6.55 -9.88
C VAL A 91 -8.64 6.93 -11.09
N PHE A 92 -9.79 6.30 -11.30
CA PHE A 92 -10.65 6.52 -12.46
C PHE A 92 -11.59 7.74 -12.30
N THR A 93 -11.10 8.82 -11.69
CA THR A 93 -11.89 10.05 -11.47
C THR A 93 -12.40 10.70 -12.76
N PHE A 94 -11.81 10.41 -13.91
CA PHE A 94 -12.29 10.91 -15.20
C PHE A 94 -13.52 10.13 -15.71
N LEU A 95 -13.70 8.88 -15.27
CA LEU A 95 -14.72 7.95 -15.77
C LEU A 95 -15.83 7.69 -14.74
N LEU A 96 -15.49 7.54 -13.46
CA LEU A 96 -16.39 7.13 -12.40
C LEU A 96 -16.76 8.29 -11.48
N PRO A 97 -18.04 8.64 -11.34
CA PRO A 97 -18.51 9.60 -10.34
C PRO A 97 -18.12 9.22 -8.91
N GLU A 98 -18.15 7.93 -8.58
CA GLU A 98 -17.79 7.37 -7.27
C GLU A 98 -16.33 7.67 -6.94
N ALA A 99 -15.42 7.50 -7.92
CA ALA A 99 -14.02 7.86 -7.76
C ALA A 99 -13.84 9.36 -7.43
N LYS A 100 -14.63 10.25 -8.05
CA LYS A 100 -14.61 11.69 -7.70
C LYS A 100 -15.11 11.96 -6.28
N GLN A 101 -16.11 11.19 -5.81
CA GLN A 101 -16.63 11.31 -4.44
C GLN A 101 -15.64 10.82 -3.39
N ASP A 102 -14.87 9.78 -3.74
CA ASP A 102 -13.96 9.09 -2.82
C ASP A 102 -12.57 9.70 -2.76
N LEU A 103 -12.10 10.32 -3.85
CA LEU A 103 -10.80 11.00 -3.88
C LEU A 103 -10.60 11.99 -2.71
N PRO A 104 -11.60 12.81 -2.32
CA PRO A 104 -11.52 13.63 -1.11
C PRO A 104 -11.18 12.86 0.17
N THR A 105 -11.57 11.60 0.31
CA THR A 105 -11.23 10.75 1.46
C THR A 105 -9.74 10.45 1.49
N ILE A 106 -9.15 10.09 0.35
CA ILE A 106 -7.71 9.87 0.21
C ILE A 106 -6.96 11.17 0.51
N VAL A 107 -7.41 12.29 -0.06
CA VAL A 107 -6.80 13.62 0.17
C VAL A 107 -6.86 14.02 1.64
N ARG A 108 -7.97 13.77 2.33
CA ARG A 108 -8.10 14.04 3.78
C ARG A 108 -7.15 13.18 4.60
N PHE A 109 -7.02 11.89 4.26
CA PHE A 109 -6.09 10.98 4.93
C PHE A 109 -4.65 11.47 4.78
N LEU A 110 -4.24 11.81 3.56
CA LEU A 110 -2.90 12.36 3.28
C LEU A 110 -2.67 13.65 4.04
N ARG A 111 -3.60 14.63 3.97
CA ARG A 111 -3.45 15.90 4.70
C ARG A 111 -3.33 15.70 6.22
N LYS A 112 -4.09 14.77 6.80
CA LYS A 112 -4.04 14.47 8.23
C LYS A 112 -2.64 14.05 8.69
N TYR A 113 -1.95 13.24 7.89
CA TYR A 113 -0.66 12.65 8.28
C TYR A 113 0.56 13.31 7.63
N LEU A 114 0.38 14.12 6.59
CA LEU A 114 1.45 14.93 5.99
C LEU A 114 1.60 16.30 6.66
N ALA A 115 0.51 16.93 7.09
CA ALA A 115 0.55 18.24 7.75
C ALA A 115 1.20 18.20 9.16
N THR A 116 1.61 17.03 9.63
CA THR A 116 2.33 16.85 10.90
C THR A 116 3.85 16.71 10.70
N THR A 117 4.36 16.85 9.48
CA THR A 117 5.78 16.66 9.12
C THR A 117 6.59 17.97 9.13
N ASP A 118 6.21 18.98 9.91
CA ASP A 118 7.07 20.15 10.16
C ASP A 118 8.01 19.93 11.38
N ALA A 119 7.92 18.78 12.06
CA ALA A 119 8.65 18.52 13.32
C ALA A 119 9.88 17.60 13.20
N HIS A 120 10.23 17.11 12.00
CA HIS A 120 11.33 16.13 11.83
C HIS A 120 12.49 16.56 10.91
N GLU A 121 12.47 17.78 10.34
CA GLU A 121 13.61 18.29 9.55
C GLU A 121 14.82 18.70 10.41
N GLU A 122 14.64 19.10 11.68
CA GLU A 122 15.76 19.55 12.53
C GLU A 122 16.69 18.41 13.01
N ALA A 123 16.25 17.15 12.98
CA ALA A 123 17.03 16.03 13.50
C ALA A 123 18.03 15.43 12.49
N PHE A 124 17.85 15.66 11.19
CA PHE A 124 18.72 15.11 10.15
C PHE A 124 19.90 16.02 9.77
N HIS A 125 19.85 17.32 10.11
CA HIS A 125 20.91 18.27 9.74
C HIS A 125 22.05 18.39 10.77
N THR A 126 21.81 18.04 12.04
CA THR A 126 22.82 18.22 13.11
C THR A 126 23.82 17.06 13.23
N ALA A 127 23.62 15.96 12.49
CA ALA A 127 24.44 14.76 12.63
C ALA A 127 25.61 14.64 11.62
N ASN A 128 25.75 15.54 10.63
CA ASN A 128 26.66 15.33 9.49
C ASN A 128 27.77 16.38 9.31
N GLU A 129 27.99 17.31 10.24
CA GLU A 129 28.99 18.38 10.08
C GLU A 129 30.36 18.10 10.72
N SER A 130 30.64 16.90 11.23
CA SER A 130 31.89 16.66 11.97
C SER A 130 32.72 15.44 11.54
N ASP A 131 32.77 15.11 10.25
CA ASP A 131 33.92 14.31 9.77
C ASP A 131 34.08 14.33 8.24
N THR A 132 34.88 15.26 7.70
CA THR A 132 35.63 15.01 6.45
C THR A 132 36.68 16.09 6.22
N THR A 133 37.86 15.91 6.82
CA THR A 133 39.09 16.54 6.32
C THR A 133 39.75 15.56 5.36
N ILE A 134 39.68 15.81 4.05
CA ILE A 134 40.40 15.01 3.04
C ILE A 134 41.79 15.65 2.82
N PRO A 135 42.91 14.91 2.93
CA PRO A 135 44.23 15.47 2.64
C PRO A 135 44.48 15.49 1.13
N GLU A 136 45.01 16.62 0.62
CA GLU A 136 45.52 16.75 -0.75
C GLU A 136 46.74 15.84 -0.96
N ILE A 137 46.75 15.12 -2.08
CA ILE A 137 47.92 14.38 -2.59
C ILE A 137 48.51 15.13 -3.80
N SER A 138 49.71 15.66 -3.62
CA SER A 138 50.55 16.24 -4.68
C SER A 138 51.16 15.15 -5.56
N SER A 139 51.06 15.31 -6.89
CA SER A 139 52.11 15.02 -7.87
C SER A 139 51.78 15.69 -9.21
#